data_AF-A0A7J7H7W3-F1
#
_entry.id   AF-A0A7J7H7W3-F1
#
_cell.length_a   1.000
_cell.length_b   1.000
_cell.length_c   1.000
_cell.angle_alpha   90.00
_cell.angle_beta   90.00
_cell.angle_gamma   90.00
#
_symmetry.space_group_name_H-M   'P 1'
#
loop_
_entity.id
_entity.type
_entity.pdbx_description
1 polymer ?
#
loop_
_entity_poly.entity_id
_entity_poly.type
_entity_poly.pdbx_seq_one_letter_code
_entity_poly.pdbx_strand_id
1 'polypeptide(L)'
;MQTELNKSWGHVTNLHKILWQMSDDNPYIILEMDPTLGKQIQECNWQIVNVTTPANYFHVLRRQVIVQEFRKPLIVMSPKNLLRHKDCKPNLSEFDDSECHPGFDKQGTKFKRLIKDQNSHSDLEEGIRRLVLCSGKVYYELDEERKKVSGKDIAICRVEQLCPFPYDLIQRELKRYPNPPTNSTTRKVPRKDWWGHNRHSNIDPKFNSSFLSSAVVLPKSCDAEIVWCQEEPMNMGVYHYITLRLSTAMKALGGGGTDDIKYVGRAPSAATATGFYQNHAKEQTELIQRAMQSEPINYPF
;
A
#
# COMPACT_ATOMS: atom_id res chain seq x y z
N MET A 1 30.51 19.61 13.85
CA MET A 1 29.15 20.16 14.05
C MET A 1 28.05 19.48 13.20
N GLN A 2 28.38 18.51 12.33
CA GLN A 2 27.40 17.74 11.53
C GLN A 2 27.14 16.32 12.08
N THR A 3 27.91 15.90 13.07
CA THR A 3 27.86 14.58 13.70
C THR A 3 26.84 14.48 14.84
N GLU A 4 26.35 15.59 15.39
CA GLU A 4 25.41 15.58 16.53
C GLU A 4 23.93 15.62 16.11
N LEU A 5 23.61 16.14 14.92
CA LEU A 5 22.25 16.13 14.38
C LEU A 5 21.77 14.72 13.99
N ASN A 6 22.69 13.77 13.80
CA ASN A 6 22.39 12.37 13.49
C ASN A 6 22.24 11.47 14.73
N LYS A 7 22.16 12.02 15.95
CA LYS A 7 21.88 11.22 17.16
C LYS A 7 20.38 11.13 17.51
N SER A 8 19.52 11.88 16.82
CA SER A 8 18.05 11.88 17.01
C SER A 8 17.31 10.68 16.37
N TRP A 9 18.02 9.68 15.83
CA TRP A 9 17.42 8.62 15.00
C TRP A 9 16.61 7.59 15.79
N GLY A 10 16.76 7.52 17.13
CA GLY A 10 16.13 6.49 17.96
C GLY A 10 14.72 6.80 18.50
N HIS A 11 14.37 8.07 18.70
CA HIS A 11 13.23 8.43 19.58
C HIS A 11 11.86 8.56 18.88
N VAL A 12 11.81 8.68 17.55
CA VAL A 12 10.53 8.97 16.83
C VAL A 12 9.92 7.72 16.19
N THR A 13 10.69 6.66 16.02
CA THR A 13 10.32 5.48 15.22
C THR A 13 9.54 4.41 16.01
N ASN A 14 9.61 4.40 17.34
CA ASN A 14 8.77 3.54 18.19
C ASN A 14 7.31 4.02 18.29
N LEU A 15 7.04 5.30 18.01
CA LEU A 15 5.68 5.84 18.02
C LEU A 15 4.81 5.24 16.91
N HIS A 16 5.40 4.82 15.78
CA HIS A 16 4.62 4.40 14.60
C HIS A 16 3.71 3.21 14.90
N LYS A 17 4.20 2.17 15.60
CA LYS A 17 3.39 0.97 15.88
C LYS A 17 2.16 1.27 16.76
N ILE A 18 2.33 2.14 17.75
CA ILE A 18 1.27 2.51 18.69
C ILE A 18 0.16 3.28 17.96
N LEU A 19 0.54 4.20 17.08
CA LEU A 19 -0.40 5.04 16.34
C LEU A 19 -1.32 4.23 15.42
N TRP A 20 -0.81 3.17 14.79
CA TRP A 20 -1.65 2.29 13.98
C TRP A 20 -2.53 1.37 14.83
N GLN A 21 -1.99 0.84 15.94
CA GLN A 21 -2.70 -0.09 16.82
C GLN A 21 -3.84 0.55 17.61
N MET A 22 -3.72 1.84 17.90
CA MET A 22 -4.75 2.59 18.60
C MET A 22 -5.83 3.15 17.65
N SER A 23 -5.72 2.91 16.34
CA SER A 23 -6.79 3.22 15.38
C SER A 23 -7.95 2.25 15.55
N ASP A 24 -9.18 2.77 15.49
CA ASP A 24 -10.43 1.99 15.51
C ASP A 24 -10.88 1.53 14.11
N ASP A 25 -10.08 1.78 13.08
CA ASP A 25 -10.38 1.36 11.71
C ASP A 25 -10.43 -0.19 11.62
N ASN A 26 -11.53 -0.73 11.13
CA ASN A 26 -11.74 -2.18 11.08
C ASN A 26 -11.09 -2.79 9.83
N PRO A 27 -10.11 -3.71 9.97
CA PRO A 27 -9.38 -4.23 8.83
C PRO A 27 -10.21 -5.10 7.87
N TYR A 28 -11.38 -5.62 8.29
CA TYR A 28 -12.21 -6.55 7.52
C TYR A 28 -13.46 -5.93 6.92
N ILE A 29 -13.77 -4.68 7.25
CA ILE A 29 -14.98 -4.00 6.77
C ILE A 29 -14.56 -2.90 5.81
N ILE A 30 -15.00 -3.01 4.56
CA ILE A 30 -14.89 -1.93 3.59
C ILE A 30 -16.16 -1.10 3.71
N LEU A 31 -16.04 0.08 4.33
CA LEU A 31 -17.15 1.03 4.41
C LEU A 31 -17.53 1.51 3.01
N GLU A 32 -18.77 1.97 2.85
CA GLU A 32 -19.25 2.52 1.59
C GLU A 32 -18.50 3.83 1.28
N MET A 33 -17.61 3.78 0.28
CA MET A 33 -16.68 4.86 -0.08
C MET A 33 -17.32 5.89 -1.00
N ASP A 34 -18.43 6.49 -0.56
CA ASP A 34 -19.00 7.64 -1.25
C ASP A 34 -18.15 8.91 -0.96
N PRO A 35 -17.56 9.55 -1.99
CA PRO A 35 -16.75 10.76 -1.82
C PRO A 35 -17.50 11.91 -1.14
N THR A 36 -18.84 11.95 -1.26
CA THR A 36 -19.62 13.03 -0.63
C THR A 36 -19.88 12.81 0.85
N LEU A 37 -19.99 11.56 1.29
CA LEU A 37 -20.44 11.28 2.65
C LEU A 37 -19.35 11.35 3.72
N GLY A 38 -18.05 11.31 3.36
CA GLY A 38 -16.94 11.47 4.32
C GLY A 38 -16.94 10.49 5.51
N LYS A 39 -17.82 9.47 5.50
CA LYS A 39 -18.13 8.56 6.61
C LYS A 39 -16.89 7.92 7.19
N GLN A 40 -15.95 7.52 6.33
CA GLN A 40 -14.71 6.88 6.73
C GLN A 40 -13.89 7.73 7.72
N ILE A 41 -13.83 9.04 7.49
CA ILE A 41 -13.08 9.97 8.34
C ILE A 41 -13.87 10.28 9.63
N GLN A 42 -15.20 10.25 9.56
CA GLN A 42 -16.07 10.44 10.74
C GLN A 42 -16.00 9.25 11.69
N GLU A 43 -15.99 8.03 11.16
CA GLU A 43 -15.93 6.80 11.95
C GLU A 43 -14.55 6.58 12.56
N CYS A 44 -13.47 6.86 11.82
CA CYS A 44 -12.13 6.70 12.38
C CYS A 44 -11.81 7.75 13.46
N ASN A 45 -11.14 7.33 14.52
CA ASN A 45 -10.74 8.17 15.64
C ASN A 45 -9.70 9.24 15.27
N TRP A 46 -8.77 8.93 14.36
CA TRP A 46 -7.77 9.87 13.86
C TRP A 46 -7.39 9.63 12.41
N GLN A 47 -6.74 10.64 11.84
CA GLN A 47 -6.17 10.60 10.49
C GLN A 47 -4.66 10.50 10.61
N ILE A 48 -4.04 9.54 9.92
CA ILE A 48 -2.60 9.41 9.90
C ILE A 48 -2.11 9.40 8.45
N VAL A 49 -1.19 10.31 8.16
CA VAL A 49 -0.66 10.55 6.82
C VAL A 49 0.87 10.57 6.85
N ASN A 50 1.48 10.11 5.77
CA ASN A 50 2.92 10.17 5.53
C ASN A 50 3.15 10.79 4.16
N VAL A 51 3.30 12.12 4.17
CA VAL A 51 3.27 12.92 2.96
C VAL A 51 4.62 12.94 2.25
N THR A 52 4.63 12.71 0.94
CA THR A 52 5.86 12.71 0.14
C THR A 52 6.07 13.97 -0.69
N THR A 53 5.03 14.77 -0.93
CA THR A 53 5.13 16.02 -1.72
C THR A 53 4.64 17.24 -0.94
N PRO A 54 5.25 18.42 -1.13
CA PRO A 54 4.83 19.64 -0.43
C PRO A 54 3.42 20.10 -0.82
N ALA A 55 2.99 19.87 -2.06
CA ALA A 55 1.62 20.12 -2.50
C ALA A 55 0.62 19.27 -1.70
N ASN A 56 0.92 17.98 -1.52
CA ASN A 56 0.04 17.11 -0.74
C ASN A 56 0.01 17.52 0.74
N TYR A 57 1.14 17.94 1.31
CA TYR A 57 1.19 18.50 2.67
C TYR A 57 0.32 19.77 2.82
N PHE A 58 0.39 20.70 1.86
CA PHE A 58 -0.48 21.89 1.83
C PHE A 58 -1.96 21.51 1.83
N HIS A 59 -2.34 20.55 0.99
CA HIS A 59 -3.73 20.09 0.86
C HIS A 59 -4.23 19.34 2.10
N VAL A 60 -3.37 18.56 2.78
CA VAL A 60 -3.70 17.95 4.09
C VAL A 60 -4.04 19.02 5.12
N LEU A 61 -3.20 20.04 5.24
CA LEU A 61 -3.39 21.10 6.24
C LEU A 61 -4.66 21.91 5.97
N ARG A 62 -4.93 22.23 4.69
CA ARG A 62 -6.19 22.88 4.29
C ARG A 62 -7.40 22.01 4.57
N ARG A 63 -7.30 20.70 4.33
CA ARG A 63 -8.37 19.74 4.63
C ARG A 63 -8.76 19.78 6.10
N GLN A 64 -7.80 19.92 7.01
CA GLN A 64 -8.05 19.97 8.45
C GLN A 64 -8.86 21.20 8.90
N VAL A 65 -8.67 22.35 8.23
CA VAL A 65 -9.24 23.63 8.64
C VAL A 65 -10.51 23.97 7.86
N ILE A 66 -10.48 23.80 6.54
CA ILE A 66 -11.47 24.35 5.60
C ILE A 66 -12.48 23.30 5.17
N VAL A 67 -12.02 22.07 4.92
CA VAL A 67 -12.83 21.06 4.20
C VAL A 67 -13.61 20.16 5.16
N GLN A 68 -13.11 19.96 6.38
CA GLN A 68 -13.80 19.12 7.35
C GLN A 68 -14.75 19.96 8.20
N GLU A 69 -16.04 19.62 8.18
CA GLU A 69 -17.07 20.19 9.07
C GLU A 69 -16.89 19.74 10.53
N PHE A 70 -16.03 18.75 10.77
CA PHE A 70 -15.71 18.17 12.07
C PHE A 70 -14.20 18.15 12.29
N ARG A 71 -13.76 18.03 13.55
CA ARG A 71 -12.34 18.05 13.93
C ARG A 71 -11.91 16.67 14.40
N LYS A 72 -11.07 16.01 13.61
CA LYS A 72 -10.36 14.78 14.01
C LYS A 72 -8.88 15.07 14.18
N PRO A 73 -8.18 14.45 15.14
CA PRO A 73 -6.73 14.54 15.21
C PRO A 73 -6.09 14.09 13.89
N LEU A 74 -5.14 14.88 13.41
CA LEU A 74 -4.33 14.58 12.24
C LEU A 74 -2.89 14.38 12.68
N ILE A 75 -2.36 13.21 12.40
CA ILE A 75 -1.01 12.78 12.71
C ILE A 75 -0.24 12.75 11.40
N VAL A 76 0.73 13.66 11.26
CA VAL A 76 1.57 13.75 10.08
C VAL A 76 2.95 13.19 10.41
N MET A 77 3.39 12.19 9.64
CA MET A 77 4.77 11.73 9.67
C MET A 77 5.63 12.75 8.91
N SER A 78 6.09 13.77 9.64
CA SER A 78 6.80 14.89 9.05
C SER A 78 8.11 14.46 8.38
N PRO A 79 8.34 14.80 7.11
CA PRO A 79 9.56 14.42 6.43
C PRO A 79 10.75 15.23 6.94
N LYS A 80 11.89 14.55 7.17
CA LYS A 80 13.16 15.21 7.51
C LYS A 80 14.01 15.46 6.27
N ASN A 81 14.33 14.39 5.54
CA ASN A 81 15.20 14.46 4.36
C ASN A 81 14.52 15.13 3.16
N LEU A 82 13.20 14.97 3.01
CA LEU A 82 12.48 15.49 1.83
C LEU A 82 12.42 17.01 1.77
N LEU A 83 12.68 17.72 2.87
CA LEU A 83 12.69 19.19 2.92
C LEU A 83 13.72 19.83 1.97
N ARG A 84 14.75 19.06 1.58
CA ARG A 84 15.83 19.55 0.71
C ARG A 84 16.06 18.65 -0.51
N HIS A 85 15.18 17.67 -0.74
CA HIS A 85 15.34 16.73 -1.84
C HIS A 85 15.04 17.41 -3.17
N LYS A 86 15.86 17.16 -4.20
CA LYS A 86 15.75 17.86 -5.49
C LYS A 86 14.45 17.54 -6.22
N ASP A 87 14.03 16.28 -6.14
CA ASP A 87 12.82 15.78 -6.81
C ASP A 87 11.54 16.03 -5.99
N CYS A 88 11.68 16.49 -4.75
CA CYS A 88 10.54 16.86 -3.89
C CYS A 88 10.15 18.32 -4.13
N LYS A 89 9.95 18.68 -5.40
CA LYS A 89 9.58 20.04 -5.83
C LYS A 89 8.30 19.97 -6.66
N PRO A 90 7.17 20.40 -6.10
CA PRO A 90 5.91 20.41 -6.83
C PRO A 90 5.88 21.58 -7.81
N ASN A 91 5.11 21.42 -8.88
CA ASN A 91 4.78 22.55 -9.74
C ASN A 91 3.73 23.44 -9.08
N LEU A 92 3.71 24.74 -9.41
CA LEU A 92 2.71 25.67 -8.88
C LEU A 92 1.28 25.22 -9.23
N SER A 93 1.11 24.56 -10.38
CA SER A 93 -0.15 23.97 -10.83
C SER A 93 -0.69 22.86 -9.93
N GLU A 94 0.11 22.29 -9.02
CA GLU A 94 -0.38 21.30 -8.05
C GLU A 94 -1.10 21.95 -6.85
N PHE A 95 -1.02 23.28 -6.73
CA PHE A 95 -1.64 24.06 -5.65
C PHE A 95 -2.94 24.78 -6.07
N ASP A 96 -3.14 24.99 -7.37
CA ASP A 96 -4.23 25.81 -7.91
C ASP A 96 -5.13 25.04 -8.90
N ASP A 97 -6.44 25.22 -8.77
CA ASP A 97 -7.51 24.53 -9.52
C ASP A 97 -7.79 25.16 -10.91
N SER A 98 -6.88 25.96 -11.46
CA SER A 98 -7.13 26.64 -12.74
C SER A 98 -7.27 25.65 -13.91
N GLU A 99 -8.41 25.74 -14.61
CA GLU A 99 -8.94 24.77 -15.61
C GLU A 99 -8.03 24.46 -16.81
N CYS A 100 -6.95 25.23 -17.00
CA CYS A 100 -6.04 25.10 -18.14
C CYS A 100 -4.71 24.39 -17.85
N HIS A 101 -4.54 23.79 -16.66
CA HIS A 101 -3.26 23.18 -16.28
C HIS A 101 -3.24 21.65 -16.38
N PRO A 102 -2.11 21.06 -16.84
CA PRO A 102 -1.94 19.61 -17.01
C PRO A 102 -1.95 18.82 -15.68
N GLY A 103 -2.08 19.51 -14.53
CA GLY A 103 -2.28 18.93 -13.21
C GLY A 103 -3.73 18.57 -12.88
N PHE A 104 -4.66 18.74 -13.83
CA PHE A 104 -6.04 18.27 -13.73
C PHE A 104 -6.11 16.74 -13.89
N ASP A 105 -5.40 16.01 -13.02
CA ASP A 105 -5.78 14.64 -12.73
C ASP A 105 -7.26 14.64 -12.33
N LYS A 106 -8.01 13.56 -12.60
CA LYS A 106 -9.41 13.39 -12.15
C LYS A 106 -9.62 13.61 -10.63
N GLN A 107 -8.56 13.83 -9.85
CA GLN A 107 -8.53 14.12 -8.42
C GLN A 107 -8.44 15.63 -8.04
N GLY A 108 -8.19 16.56 -8.98
CA GLY A 108 -8.10 18.01 -8.73
C GLY A 108 -6.97 18.43 -7.77
N THR A 109 -6.92 19.71 -7.35
CA THR A 109 -5.97 20.18 -6.30
C THR A 109 -6.49 19.89 -4.90
N LYS A 110 -6.75 18.60 -4.66
CA LYS A 110 -7.16 18.08 -3.35
C LYS A 110 -6.08 17.18 -2.80
N PHE A 111 -6.19 16.87 -1.51
CA PHE A 111 -5.30 15.91 -0.88
C PHE A 111 -5.39 14.55 -1.57
N LYS A 112 -4.28 14.10 -2.14
CA LYS A 112 -4.13 12.81 -2.80
C LYS A 112 -3.83 11.75 -1.75
N ARG A 113 -4.82 10.91 -1.42
CA ARG A 113 -4.68 9.80 -0.46
C ARG A 113 -3.74 8.70 -0.95
N LEU A 114 -3.72 8.48 -2.26
CA LEU A 114 -2.81 7.58 -2.96
C LEU A 114 -2.32 8.30 -4.21
N ILE A 115 -1.00 8.33 -4.42
CA ILE A 115 -0.38 8.88 -5.62
C ILE A 115 0.06 7.70 -6.48
N LYS A 116 -0.46 7.69 -7.72
CA LYS A 116 -0.19 6.67 -8.72
C LYS A 116 1.23 6.80 -9.25
N ASP A 117 1.69 5.75 -9.94
CA ASP A 117 2.96 5.80 -10.65
C ASP A 117 2.94 6.85 -11.77
N GLN A 118 4.12 7.37 -12.11
CA GLN A 118 4.35 8.36 -13.16
C GLN A 118 4.31 7.78 -14.58
N ASN A 119 4.09 6.47 -14.72
CA ASN A 119 3.85 5.83 -16.01
C ASN A 119 2.55 6.35 -16.64
N SER A 120 2.33 6.02 -17.91
CA SER A 120 1.45 6.59 -18.94
C SER A 120 -0.01 6.94 -18.58
N HIS A 121 -0.43 6.76 -17.32
CA HIS A 121 -1.71 7.14 -16.74
C HIS A 121 -2.90 6.55 -17.50
N SER A 122 -2.68 5.45 -18.22
CA SER A 122 -3.77 4.70 -18.85
C SER A 122 -4.61 3.99 -17.78
N ASP A 123 -5.86 3.69 -18.13
CA ASP A 123 -6.76 2.97 -17.22
C ASP A 123 -6.36 1.49 -17.07
N LEU A 124 -5.62 0.95 -18.04
CA LEU A 124 -5.02 -0.39 -18.03
C LEU A 124 -3.56 -0.29 -18.48
N GLU A 125 -2.66 -0.94 -17.75
CA GLU A 125 -1.24 -1.04 -18.10
C GLU A 125 -0.85 -2.52 -18.14
N GLU A 126 -0.69 -3.06 -19.36
CA GLU A 126 -0.22 -4.43 -19.58
C GLU A 126 1.31 -4.49 -19.53
N GLY A 127 1.87 -5.60 -19.04
CA GLY A 127 3.32 -5.83 -18.99
C GLY A 127 4.01 -5.41 -17.69
N ILE A 128 3.23 -5.01 -16.68
CA ILE A 128 3.76 -4.74 -15.33
C ILE A 128 3.74 -6.03 -14.53
N ARG A 129 4.92 -6.49 -14.12
CA ARG A 129 5.08 -7.72 -13.33
C ARG A 129 4.86 -7.49 -11.85
N ARG A 130 5.13 -6.28 -11.35
CA ARG A 130 5.17 -5.97 -9.92
C ARG A 130 4.60 -4.60 -9.62
N LEU A 131 3.70 -4.55 -8.65
CA LEU A 131 3.19 -3.33 -8.04
C LEU A 131 3.83 -3.15 -6.66
N VAL A 132 4.72 -2.16 -6.54
CA VAL A 132 5.35 -1.77 -5.29
C VAL A 132 4.55 -0.65 -4.64
N LEU A 133 3.89 -0.97 -3.52
CA LEU A 133 3.25 -0.01 -2.64
C LEU A 133 4.24 0.45 -1.58
N CYS A 134 4.41 1.75 -1.45
CA CYS A 134 5.32 2.33 -0.45
C CYS A 134 4.71 3.58 0.20
N SER A 135 5.33 4.05 1.27
CA SER A 135 4.90 5.27 1.96
C SER A 135 6.11 6.07 2.43
N GLY A 136 6.06 7.39 2.29
CA GLY A 136 7.13 8.28 2.72
C GLY A 136 8.35 8.30 1.79
N LYS A 137 9.50 8.68 2.35
CA LYS A 137 10.71 9.01 1.57
C LYS A 137 11.30 7.85 0.76
N VAL A 138 11.00 6.60 1.12
CA VAL A 138 11.53 5.40 0.43
C VAL A 138 11.18 5.41 -1.07
N TYR A 139 10.09 6.07 -1.45
CA TYR A 139 9.70 6.27 -2.85
C TYR A 139 10.82 6.87 -3.71
N TYR A 140 11.50 7.91 -3.23
CA TYR A 140 12.50 8.63 -4.03
C TYR A 140 13.70 7.74 -4.33
N GLU A 141 14.11 6.94 -3.35
CA GLU A 141 15.22 5.99 -3.51
C GLU A 141 14.84 4.84 -4.45
N LEU A 142 13.59 4.37 -4.39
CA LEU A 142 13.07 3.37 -5.33
C LEU A 142 12.97 3.91 -6.76
N ASP A 143 12.52 5.16 -6.94
CA ASP A 143 12.40 5.80 -8.25
C ASP A 143 13.77 6.08 -8.88
N GLU A 144 14.74 6.53 -8.09
CA GLU A 144 16.14 6.68 -8.53
C GLU A 144 16.72 5.34 -9.02
N GLU A 145 16.47 4.25 -8.28
CA GLU A 145 17.01 2.95 -8.67
C GLU A 145 16.25 2.35 -9.86
N ARG A 146 14.94 2.57 -9.95
CA ARG A 146 14.16 2.23 -11.15
C ARG A 146 14.71 2.92 -12.41
N LYS A 147 15.08 4.20 -12.32
CA LYS A 147 15.69 4.95 -13.44
C LYS A 147 17.03 4.36 -13.87
N LYS A 148 17.86 3.93 -12.92
CA LYS A 148 19.15 3.29 -13.21
C LYS A 148 18.98 1.92 -13.86
N VAL A 149 18.03 1.11 -13.38
CA VAL A 149 17.74 -0.23 -13.92
C VAL A 149 16.88 -0.19 -15.19
N SER A 150 16.28 0.96 -15.53
CA SER A 150 15.34 1.12 -16.64
C SER A 150 14.19 0.11 -16.63
N GLY A 151 13.75 -0.28 -15.42
CA GLY A 151 12.69 -1.27 -15.20
C GLY A 151 11.30 -0.69 -15.45
N LYS A 152 10.79 -0.83 -16.69
CA LYS A 152 9.43 -0.39 -17.08
C LYS A 152 8.32 -1.32 -16.62
N ASP A 153 8.70 -2.48 -16.11
CA ASP A 153 7.85 -3.58 -15.66
C ASP A 153 7.50 -3.52 -14.16
N ILE A 154 8.00 -2.51 -13.44
CA ILE A 154 7.71 -2.27 -12.03
C ILE A 154 6.95 -0.95 -11.88
N ALA A 155 5.74 -1.03 -11.35
CA ALA A 155 4.96 0.13 -10.95
C ALA A 155 5.24 0.50 -9.50
N ILE A 156 5.47 1.78 -9.22
CA ILE A 156 5.65 2.29 -7.85
C ILE A 156 4.51 3.22 -7.48
N CYS A 157 3.71 2.83 -6.48
CA CYS A 157 2.59 3.61 -5.96
C CYS A 157 2.85 4.05 -4.53
N ARG A 158 2.43 5.28 -4.21
CA ARG A 158 2.59 5.89 -2.89
C ARG A 158 1.27 5.94 -2.14
N VAL A 159 1.26 5.35 -0.95
CA VAL A 159 0.15 5.45 0.00
C VAL A 159 0.45 6.58 0.98
N GLU A 160 -0.22 7.71 0.79
CA GLU A 160 -0.02 8.94 1.56
C GLU A 160 -0.94 8.98 2.79
N GLN A 161 -2.20 8.55 2.61
CA GLN A 161 -3.14 8.35 3.70
C GLN A 161 -3.10 6.89 4.14
N LEU A 162 -2.63 6.65 5.35
CA LEU A 162 -2.50 5.31 5.90
C LEU A 162 -3.73 4.98 6.76
N CYS A 163 -4.21 5.94 7.56
CA CYS A 163 -5.45 5.84 8.32
C CYS A 163 -6.33 7.09 8.07
N PRO A 164 -7.62 6.94 7.74
CA PRO A 164 -8.27 5.70 7.33
C PRO A 164 -7.67 5.13 6.03
N PHE A 165 -7.69 3.81 5.85
CA PHE A 165 -7.06 3.18 4.70
C PHE A 165 -7.85 3.38 3.39
N PRO A 166 -7.22 3.81 2.28
CA PRO A 166 -7.92 4.17 1.05
C PRO A 166 -8.29 2.95 0.19
N TYR A 167 -9.24 2.14 0.66
CA TYR A 167 -9.71 0.92 -0.02
C TYR A 167 -10.11 1.15 -1.47
N ASP A 168 -10.85 2.22 -1.76
CA ASP A 168 -11.35 2.56 -3.09
C ASP A 168 -10.22 2.82 -4.10
N LEU A 169 -9.18 3.55 -3.69
CA LEU A 169 -8.05 3.89 -4.55
C LEU A 169 -7.15 2.68 -4.77
N ILE A 170 -6.90 1.92 -3.70
CA ILE A 170 -6.12 0.68 -3.77
C ILE A 170 -6.80 -0.32 -4.70
N GLN A 171 -8.12 -0.50 -4.58
CA GLN A 171 -8.86 -1.42 -5.47
C GLN A 171 -8.82 -0.99 -6.93
N ARG A 172 -8.91 0.32 -7.21
CA ARG A 172 -8.76 0.84 -8.58
C ARG A 172 -7.35 0.59 -9.13
N GLU A 173 -6.34 0.76 -8.29
CA GLU A 173 -4.94 0.53 -8.68
C GLU A 173 -4.65 -0.96 -8.89
N LEU A 174 -5.21 -1.84 -8.06
CA LEU A 174 -5.12 -3.28 -8.27
C LEU A 174 -5.76 -3.72 -9.59
N LYS A 175 -6.90 -3.12 -9.96
CA LYS A 175 -7.57 -3.40 -11.25
C LYS A 175 -6.82 -2.89 -12.48
N ARG A 176 -5.91 -1.93 -12.30
CA ARG A 176 -5.17 -1.30 -13.40
C ARG A 176 -4.12 -2.23 -14.03
N TYR A 177 -3.62 -3.20 -13.26
CA TYR A 177 -2.56 -4.11 -13.68
C TYR A 177 -3.04 -5.58 -13.80
N PRO A 178 -3.95 -5.89 -14.74
CA PRO A 178 -4.21 -7.27 -15.12
C PRO A 178 -3.05 -7.79 -15.97
N ASN A 179 -2.49 -8.95 -15.63
CA ASN A 179 -1.55 -9.63 -16.52
C ASN A 179 -2.38 -10.39 -17.58
N PRO A 180 -1.88 -10.58 -18.82
CA PRO A 180 -2.53 -11.51 -19.73
C PRO A 180 -2.43 -12.92 -19.13
N PRO A 181 -3.45 -13.79 -19.33
CA PRO A 181 -3.50 -15.11 -18.73
C PRO A 181 -2.38 -15.99 -19.29
N THR A 182 -1.20 -15.97 -18.68
CA THR A 182 -0.17 -16.98 -18.91
C THR A 182 -0.52 -18.19 -18.05
N ASN A 183 -1.24 -19.15 -18.64
CA ASN A 183 -1.46 -20.54 -18.18
C ASN A 183 -1.17 -20.76 -16.68
N SER A 184 -1.95 -20.11 -15.80
CA SER A 184 -1.76 -20.29 -14.36
C SER A 184 -2.33 -21.64 -13.98
N THR A 185 -1.42 -22.59 -13.72
CA THR A 185 -1.65 -23.80 -12.95
C THR A 185 -2.56 -23.44 -11.78
N THR A 186 -3.80 -23.91 -11.83
CA THR A 186 -4.74 -23.85 -10.72
C THR A 186 -4.06 -24.47 -9.51
N ARG A 187 -3.58 -23.65 -8.55
CA ARG A 187 -3.26 -24.14 -7.22
C ARG A 187 -4.58 -24.54 -6.58
N LYS A 188 -4.96 -25.81 -6.75
CA LYS A 188 -6.01 -26.44 -5.96
C LYS A 188 -5.57 -26.31 -4.50
N VAL A 189 -6.23 -25.45 -3.74
CA VAL A 189 -6.11 -25.47 -2.28
C VAL A 189 -6.70 -26.81 -1.83
N PRO A 190 -5.93 -27.72 -1.21
CA PRO A 190 -6.52 -28.94 -0.69
C PRO A 190 -7.48 -28.55 0.43
N ARG A 191 -8.76 -28.94 0.29
CA ARG A 191 -9.74 -28.84 1.37
C ARG A 191 -9.19 -29.62 2.56
N LYS A 192 -8.82 -28.94 3.64
CA LYS A 192 -8.53 -29.57 4.92
C LYS A 192 -9.88 -29.83 5.58
N ASP A 193 -10.39 -31.05 5.44
CA ASP A 193 -11.59 -31.49 6.13
C ASP A 193 -11.28 -31.63 7.63
N TRP A 194 -11.81 -30.71 8.44
CA TRP A 194 -11.48 -30.55 9.86
C TRP A 194 -12.49 -31.26 10.79
N TRP A 195 -12.99 -32.44 10.38
CA TRP A 195 -13.82 -33.30 11.23
C TRP A 195 -13.56 -34.77 10.94
N GLY A 196 -12.68 -35.39 11.73
CA GLY A 196 -12.58 -36.83 11.81
C GLY A 196 -13.76 -37.37 12.61
N HIS A 197 -14.84 -37.80 11.94
CA HIS A 197 -15.83 -38.73 12.49
C HIS A 197 -16.21 -39.75 11.41
N ASN A 198 -15.68 -40.96 11.57
CA ASN A 198 -16.08 -42.14 10.83
C ASN A 198 -17.51 -42.52 11.29
N ARG A 199 -18.53 -42.31 10.45
CA ARG A 199 -19.82 -42.99 10.61
C ARG A 199 -20.23 -43.64 9.30
N HIS A 200 -20.21 -44.97 9.34
CA HIS A 200 -20.86 -45.83 8.37
C HIS A 200 -22.37 -45.69 8.51
N SER A 201 -23.07 -45.33 7.43
CA SER A 201 -24.47 -45.71 7.24
C SER A 201 -24.85 -45.57 5.76
N ASN A 202 -25.18 -46.71 5.17
CA ASN A 202 -25.83 -46.85 3.86
C ASN A 202 -27.10 -46.00 3.76
N ILE A 203 -27.18 -45.15 2.73
CA ILE A 203 -28.45 -44.64 2.18
C ILE A 203 -28.28 -44.56 0.64
N ASP A 204 -29.31 -45.02 -0.07
CA ASP A 204 -29.37 -45.40 -1.49
C ASP A 204 -29.08 -44.29 -2.53
N PRO A 205 -28.68 -44.66 -3.78
CA PRO A 205 -28.27 -43.72 -4.81
C PRO A 205 -29.43 -43.38 -5.77
N LYS A 206 -30.23 -42.36 -5.47
CA LYS A 206 -31.14 -41.74 -6.45
C LYS A 206 -31.35 -40.26 -6.18
N PHE A 207 -30.47 -39.41 -6.70
CA PHE A 207 -30.90 -38.10 -7.20
C PHE A 207 -29.92 -37.60 -8.25
N ASN A 208 -30.40 -37.54 -9.50
CA ASN A 208 -29.64 -37.16 -10.67
C ASN A 208 -29.27 -35.67 -10.66
N SER A 209 -28.07 -35.44 -11.17
CA SER A 209 -27.52 -34.24 -11.80
C SER A 209 -28.56 -33.22 -12.29
N SER A 210 -28.40 -31.95 -11.87
CA SER A 210 -28.60 -30.76 -12.72
C SER A 210 -28.52 -29.45 -11.93
N PHE A 211 -27.59 -29.31 -10.99
CA PHE A 211 -27.15 -27.98 -10.56
C PHE A 211 -25.62 -28.01 -10.52
N LEU A 212 -25.02 -27.90 -11.72
CA LEU A 212 -23.69 -27.32 -11.82
C LEU A 212 -23.82 -25.93 -11.18
N SER A 213 -23.43 -25.84 -9.91
CA SER A 213 -23.06 -24.58 -9.29
C SER A 213 -21.92 -24.06 -10.15
N SER A 214 -22.28 -23.22 -11.13
CA SER A 214 -21.35 -22.33 -11.79
C SER A 214 -20.73 -21.51 -10.67
N ALA A 215 -19.60 -21.99 -10.15
CA ALA A 215 -18.72 -21.16 -9.35
C ALA A 215 -18.45 -19.95 -10.24
N VAL A 216 -19.01 -18.80 -9.85
CA VAL A 216 -18.67 -17.53 -10.47
C VAL A 216 -17.19 -17.37 -10.20
N VAL A 217 -16.38 -17.74 -11.20
CA VAL A 217 -14.94 -17.49 -11.19
C VAL A 217 -14.83 -15.98 -11.36
N LEU A 218 -14.74 -15.26 -10.24
CA LEU A 218 -14.42 -13.85 -10.29
C LEU A 218 -13.06 -13.72 -10.98
N PRO A 219 -12.94 -12.90 -12.03
CA PRO A 219 -11.67 -12.72 -12.71
C PRO A 219 -10.62 -12.24 -11.70
N LYS A 220 -9.46 -12.91 -11.63
CA LYS A 220 -8.33 -12.44 -10.82
C LYS A 220 -8.02 -11.00 -11.24
N SER A 221 -8.20 -10.06 -10.32
CA SER A 221 -8.19 -8.64 -10.66
C SER A 221 -6.80 -8.03 -10.79
N CYS A 222 -5.76 -8.71 -10.32
CA CYS A 222 -4.36 -8.30 -10.39
C CYS A 222 -3.51 -9.57 -10.44
N ASP A 223 -2.79 -9.78 -11.54
CA ASP A 223 -1.82 -10.88 -11.68
C ASP A 223 -0.36 -10.36 -11.53
N ALA A 224 -0.19 -9.07 -11.24
CA ALA A 224 1.08 -8.50 -10.84
C ALA A 224 1.40 -8.85 -9.37
N GLU A 225 2.67 -9.05 -9.07
CA GLU A 225 3.15 -9.28 -7.71
C GLU A 225 2.96 -8.02 -6.86
N ILE A 226 2.21 -8.13 -5.76
CA ILE A 226 1.94 -7.01 -4.87
C ILE A 226 2.99 -7.00 -3.76
N VAL A 227 3.74 -5.91 -3.68
CA VAL A 227 4.84 -5.75 -2.72
C VAL A 227 4.59 -4.53 -1.86
N TRP A 228 4.63 -4.70 -0.54
CA TRP A 228 4.73 -3.58 0.40
C TRP A 228 6.19 -3.30 0.72
N CYS A 229 6.66 -2.09 0.39
CA CYS A 229 8.01 -1.64 0.63
C CYS A 229 8.07 -0.55 1.71
N GLN A 230 8.85 -0.77 2.77
CA GLN A 230 9.07 0.22 3.84
C GLN A 230 10.51 0.16 4.38
N GLU A 231 11.04 1.29 4.85
CA GLU A 231 12.38 1.34 5.45
C GLU A 231 12.43 0.82 6.88
N GLU A 232 11.30 0.87 7.61
CA GLU A 232 11.26 0.44 8.99
C GLU A 232 11.34 -1.09 9.12
N PRO A 233 11.92 -1.61 10.22
CA PRO A 233 11.88 -3.04 10.56
C PRO A 233 10.49 -3.64 10.42
N MET A 234 10.39 -4.90 10.01
CA MET A 234 9.11 -5.60 9.77
C MET A 234 8.13 -5.55 10.95
N ASN A 235 8.64 -5.65 12.18
CA ASN A 235 7.86 -5.59 13.42
C ASN A 235 7.47 -4.14 13.83
N MET A 236 7.90 -3.16 13.04
CA MET A 236 7.65 -1.72 13.14
C MET A 236 7.04 -1.19 11.83
N GLY A 237 6.87 0.12 11.76
CA GLY A 237 6.24 0.76 10.61
C GLY A 237 4.76 0.37 10.51
N VAL A 238 4.27 0.38 9.28
CA VAL A 238 2.83 0.26 8.98
C VAL A 238 2.47 -1.10 8.37
N TYR A 239 3.46 -1.94 8.06
CA TYR A 239 3.26 -3.25 7.41
C TYR A 239 2.12 -4.07 8.04
N HIS A 240 2.22 -4.40 9.34
CA HIS A 240 1.19 -5.20 10.02
C HIS A 240 -0.22 -4.56 10.00
N TYR A 241 -0.31 -3.24 9.96
CA TYR A 241 -1.58 -2.53 9.88
C TYR A 241 -2.19 -2.60 8.47
N ILE A 242 -1.37 -2.48 7.42
CA ILE A 242 -1.81 -2.49 6.02
C ILE A 242 -2.04 -3.88 5.48
N THR A 243 -1.25 -4.89 5.85
CA THR A 243 -1.34 -6.23 5.25
C THR A 243 -2.75 -6.81 5.35
N LEU A 244 -3.42 -6.67 6.49
CA LEU A 244 -4.80 -7.16 6.66
C LEU A 244 -5.80 -6.37 5.80
N ARG A 245 -5.64 -5.05 5.71
CA ARG A 245 -6.52 -4.16 4.97
C ARG A 245 -6.37 -4.33 3.46
N LEU A 246 -5.14 -4.47 3.01
CA LEU A 246 -4.79 -4.78 1.63
C LEU A 246 -5.34 -6.17 1.27
N SER A 247 -5.24 -7.16 2.16
CA SER A 247 -5.85 -8.47 1.94
C SER A 247 -7.37 -8.37 1.80
N THR A 248 -8.05 -7.59 2.65
CA THR A 248 -9.50 -7.34 2.53
C THR A 248 -9.83 -6.64 1.21
N ALA A 249 -9.03 -5.66 0.80
CA ALA A 249 -9.20 -4.97 -0.48
C ALA A 249 -9.08 -5.93 -1.68
N MET A 250 -8.10 -6.84 -1.65
CA MET A 250 -7.91 -7.88 -2.66
C MET A 250 -9.06 -8.90 -2.67
N LYS A 251 -9.48 -9.38 -1.49
CA LYS A 251 -10.59 -10.34 -1.35
C LYS A 251 -11.89 -9.80 -1.94
N ALA A 252 -12.17 -8.52 -1.73
CA ALA A 252 -13.34 -7.85 -2.30
C ALA A 252 -13.31 -7.79 -3.84
N LEU A 253 -12.14 -7.95 -4.46
CA LEU A 253 -11.98 -8.05 -5.91
C LEU A 253 -11.94 -9.50 -6.43
N GLY A 254 -12.17 -10.49 -5.58
CA GLY A 254 -12.07 -11.90 -5.95
C GLY A 254 -10.64 -12.45 -5.99
N GLY A 255 -9.66 -11.70 -5.49
CA GLY A 255 -8.25 -12.08 -5.47
C GLY A 255 -7.71 -12.33 -4.05
N GLY A 256 -6.98 -13.44 -3.90
CA GLY A 256 -5.90 -13.61 -2.91
C GLY A 256 -6.18 -13.50 -1.40
N GLY A 257 -5.14 -13.80 -0.62
CA GLY A 257 -5.08 -13.71 0.83
C GLY A 257 -3.92 -12.83 1.31
N THR A 258 -3.57 -12.91 2.59
CA THR A 258 -2.39 -12.21 3.13
C THR A 258 -1.08 -12.71 2.53
N ASP A 259 -1.04 -13.96 2.08
CA ASP A 259 0.16 -14.64 1.59
C ASP A 259 0.62 -14.17 0.19
N ASP A 260 -0.29 -13.50 -0.53
CA ASP A 260 -0.04 -12.93 -1.85
C ASP A 260 0.63 -11.54 -1.75
N ILE A 261 0.63 -10.93 -0.55
CA ILE A 261 1.29 -9.64 -0.29
C ILE A 261 2.73 -9.92 0.16
N LYS A 262 3.69 -9.48 -0.64
CA LYS A 262 5.11 -9.63 -0.33
C LYS A 262 5.64 -8.45 0.45
N TYR A 263 6.59 -8.71 1.33
CA TYR A 263 7.22 -7.68 2.14
C TYR A 263 8.65 -7.40 1.66
N VAL A 264 8.97 -6.13 1.46
CA VAL A 264 10.34 -5.66 1.29
C VAL A 264 10.62 -4.59 2.33
N GLY A 265 11.59 -4.86 3.20
CA GLY A 265 12.00 -3.92 4.23
C GLY A 265 13.06 -4.53 5.11
N ARG A 266 13.33 -3.89 6.24
CA ARG A 266 14.35 -4.35 7.18
C ARG A 266 13.86 -5.55 7.99
N ALA A 267 14.80 -6.40 8.37
CA ALA A 267 14.51 -7.52 9.26
C ALA A 267 13.93 -7.04 10.61
N PRO A 268 13.19 -7.89 11.34
CA PRO A 268 12.66 -7.53 12.64
C PRO A 268 13.79 -7.12 13.60
N SER A 269 13.60 -6.02 14.33
CA SER A 269 14.60 -5.53 15.28
C SER A 269 13.92 -4.97 16.53
N ALA A 270 14.57 -5.14 17.69
CA ALA A 270 14.13 -4.50 18.93
C ALA A 270 14.41 -2.98 18.92
N ALA A 271 15.49 -2.59 18.24
CA ALA A 271 15.86 -1.20 18.04
C ALA A 271 15.25 -0.66 16.75
N THR A 272 14.97 0.64 16.73
CA THR A 272 14.32 1.28 15.59
C THR A 272 15.21 1.41 14.37
N ALA A 273 16.51 1.55 14.56
CA ALA A 273 17.52 1.59 13.51
C ALA A 273 18.86 1.11 14.07
N THR A 274 19.75 0.67 13.20
CA THR A 274 21.14 0.37 13.58
C THR A 274 21.87 1.64 14.00
N GLY A 275 22.65 1.58 15.09
CA GLY A 275 23.46 2.72 15.54
C GLY A 275 24.69 3.03 14.67
N PHE A 276 25.05 2.13 13.74
CA PHE A 276 26.19 2.29 12.84
C PHE A 276 25.76 2.72 11.44
N TYR A 277 26.28 3.86 10.97
CA TYR A 277 25.94 4.40 9.66
C TYR A 277 26.25 3.44 8.50
N GLN A 278 27.38 2.74 8.54
CA GLN A 278 27.76 1.79 7.49
C GLN A 278 26.76 0.63 7.35
N ASN A 279 26.23 0.13 8.47
CA ASN A 279 25.23 -0.93 8.45
C ASN A 279 23.91 -0.39 7.91
N HIS A 280 23.48 0.79 8.38
CA HIS A 280 22.29 1.46 7.86
C HIS A 280 22.36 1.67 6.33
N ALA A 281 23.51 2.11 5.80
CA ALA A 281 23.69 2.31 4.37
C ALA A 281 23.62 1.00 3.57
N LYS A 282 24.18 -0.09 4.12
CA LYS A 282 24.10 -1.43 3.53
C LYS A 282 22.65 -1.92 3.52
N GLU A 283 21.95 -1.84 4.66
CA GLU A 283 20.55 -2.24 4.78
C GLU A 283 19.65 -1.47 3.80
N GLN A 284 19.89 -0.17 3.64
CA GLN A 284 19.14 0.66 2.72
C GLN A 284 19.37 0.22 1.27
N THR A 285 20.63 0.01 0.87
CA THR A 285 20.97 -0.43 -0.49
C THR A 285 20.37 -1.80 -0.80
N GLU A 286 20.48 -2.74 0.14
CA GLU A 286 19.93 -4.08 0.01
C GLU A 286 18.40 -4.07 -0.11
N LEU A 287 17.71 -3.24 0.66
CA LEU A 287 16.27 -3.07 0.59
C LEU A 287 15.81 -2.61 -0.80
N ILE A 288 16.46 -1.58 -1.34
CA ILE A 288 16.11 -1.03 -2.66
C ILE A 288 16.40 -2.05 -3.76
N GLN A 289 17.55 -2.74 -3.71
CA GLN A 289 17.89 -3.81 -4.66
C GLN A 289 16.88 -4.96 -4.62
N ARG A 290 16.44 -5.39 -3.43
CA ARG A 290 15.41 -6.42 -3.27
C ARG A 290 14.06 -5.99 -3.83
N ALA A 291 13.67 -4.73 -3.67
CA ALA A 291 12.42 -4.22 -4.25
C ALA A 291 12.45 -4.27 -5.80
N MET A 292 13.62 -4.03 -6.39
CA MET A 292 13.82 -3.91 -7.84
C MET A 292 14.24 -5.21 -8.54
N GLN A 293 14.50 -6.30 -7.81
CA GLN A 293 14.94 -7.58 -8.39
C GLN A 293 13.94 -8.14 -9.42
N SER A 294 14.41 -8.87 -10.43
CA SER A 294 13.55 -9.49 -11.46
C SER A 294 12.79 -10.71 -10.93
N GLU A 295 13.41 -11.49 -10.04
CA GLU A 295 12.85 -12.70 -9.47
C GLU A 295 11.68 -12.43 -8.51
N PRO A 296 10.72 -13.37 -8.38
CA PRO A 296 9.62 -13.24 -7.42
C PRO A 296 10.16 -13.13 -5.99
N ILE A 297 9.55 -12.27 -5.19
CA ILE A 297 9.91 -12.02 -3.81
C ILE A 297 9.26 -13.11 -2.95
N ASN A 298 10.08 -13.95 -2.33
CA ASN A 298 9.57 -15.03 -1.48
C ASN A 298 9.28 -14.57 -0.03
N TYR A 299 9.68 -13.37 0.37
CA TYR A 299 9.52 -12.86 1.74
C TYR A 299 8.03 -12.56 2.09
N PRO A 300 7.54 -12.85 3.32
CA PRO A 300 8.28 -12.90 4.59
C PRO A 300 8.91 -14.23 4.99
N PHE A 301 8.67 -15.31 4.23
CA PHE A 301 9.18 -16.66 4.49
C PHE A 301 9.56 -17.38 3.18
#